data_AF-A0A524N166-F1
#
_entry.id   AF-A0A524N166-F1
#
_cell.length_a   1.000
_cell.length_b   1.000
_cell.length_c   1.000
_cell.angle_alpha   90.00
_cell.angle_beta   90.00
_cell.angle_gamma   90.00
#
_symmetry.space_group_name_H-M   'P 1'
#
loop_
_entity.id
_entity.type
_entity.pdbx_description
1 polymer ?
#
loop_
_entity_poly.entity_id
_entity_poly.type
_entity_poly.pdbx_seq_one_letter_code
_entity_poly.pdbx_strand_id
1 'polypeptide(L)'
;MHMRHVLNHLIQLQDLTLIREQEAFMGGDRLKELDASIAGLTEQLPPDIKLRFTKLQKKETVAVVPIARGVCSTCGLTLPISLVQSVRAEEKIHPCPNCTKILYYIDSPPRGVAKKTSRTAAPKIGIERFSAHELMIPRLQAKDRDSALLELASKMEEEEFVQHADKIVETAVRREAIISTCVDHGMAFPHARGVEGGGLTVALGISPKGIRFNPQEKLLTHIIFFIIIPTAANAFYLKLLAGLTETFMEDDARKKLCAEEHPEKLWRALKKLTRRTIK
;
A
#
# COMPACT_ATOMS: atom_id res chain seq x y z
N MET A 1 18.43 2.63 -25.99
CA MET A 1 17.90 2.67 -24.60
C MET A 1 16.95 1.49 -24.46
N HIS A 2 17.27 0.52 -23.60
CA HIS A 2 16.44 -0.68 -23.44
C HIS A 2 15.10 -0.26 -22.79
N MET A 3 13.96 -0.65 -23.38
CA MET A 3 12.64 -0.13 -22.95
C MET A 3 12.32 -0.51 -21.49
N ARG A 4 12.91 -1.59 -20.98
CA ARG A 4 12.91 -1.94 -19.55
C ARG A 4 13.34 -0.79 -18.64
N HIS A 5 14.37 -0.05 -19.02
CA HIS A 5 14.82 1.11 -18.23
C HIS A 5 13.75 2.20 -18.19
N VAL A 6 13.10 2.47 -19.33
CA VAL A 6 12.01 3.44 -19.41
C VAL A 6 10.83 2.99 -18.53
N LEU A 7 10.52 1.70 -18.54
CA LEU A 7 9.44 1.14 -17.72
C LEU A 7 9.71 1.26 -16.23
N ASN A 8 10.90 0.87 -15.78
CA ASN A 8 11.32 1.03 -14.38
C ASN A 8 11.28 2.49 -13.95
N HIS A 9 11.71 3.39 -14.83
CA HIS A 9 11.66 4.82 -14.59
C HIS A 9 10.22 5.34 -14.47
N LEU A 10 9.29 4.88 -15.32
CA LEU A 10 7.87 5.22 -15.21
C LEU A 10 7.23 4.69 -13.92
N ILE A 11 7.59 3.48 -13.49
CA ILE A 11 7.14 2.89 -12.23
C ILE A 11 7.65 3.75 -11.06
N GLN A 12 8.93 4.08 -11.03
CA GLN A 12 9.52 4.94 -10.01
C GLN A 12 8.84 6.32 -9.95
N LEU A 13 8.56 6.93 -11.11
CA LEU A 13 7.90 8.22 -11.18
C LEU A 13 6.46 8.18 -10.67
N GLN A 14 5.73 7.09 -10.96
CA GLN A 14 4.40 6.85 -10.40
C GLN A 14 4.46 6.71 -8.88
N ASP A 15 5.40 5.90 -8.36
CA ASP A 15 5.54 5.69 -6.92
C ASP A 15 5.83 7.01 -6.19
N LEU A 16 6.76 7.83 -6.69
CA LEU A 16 7.03 9.15 -6.13
C LEU A 16 5.81 10.06 -6.16
N THR A 17 5.01 10.00 -7.22
CA THR A 17 3.77 10.78 -7.34
C THR A 17 2.75 10.36 -6.27
N LEU A 18 2.60 9.06 -6.04
CA LEU A 18 1.71 8.53 -5.00
C LEU A 18 2.21 8.86 -3.59
N ILE A 19 3.53 8.84 -3.37
CA ILE A 19 4.15 9.26 -2.11
C ILE A 19 3.85 10.73 -1.87
N ARG A 20 4.07 11.58 -2.87
CA ARG A 20 3.79 13.01 -2.81
C ARG A 20 2.32 13.33 -2.54
N GLU A 21 1.39 12.57 -3.11
CA GLU A 21 -0.04 12.68 -2.80
C GLU A 21 -0.33 12.34 -1.34
N GLN A 22 0.27 11.26 -0.82
CA GLN A 22 0.14 10.89 0.58
C GLN A 22 0.75 11.96 1.52
N GLU A 23 1.98 12.41 1.27
CA GLU A 23 2.63 13.46 2.05
C GLU A 23 1.78 14.75 2.08
N ALA A 24 1.19 15.13 0.95
CA ALA A 24 0.36 16.32 0.87
C ALA A 24 -0.92 16.17 1.70
N PHE A 25 -1.48 14.97 1.71
CA PHE A 25 -2.64 14.63 2.52
C PHE A 25 -2.31 14.61 4.03
N MET A 26 -1.11 14.16 4.39
CA MET A 26 -0.67 14.04 5.78
C MET A 26 -0.04 15.32 6.34
N GLY A 27 0.16 16.35 5.51
CA GLY A 27 0.81 17.60 5.92
C GLY A 27 2.32 17.47 6.13
N GLY A 28 2.97 16.53 5.45
CA GLY A 28 4.42 16.33 5.53
C GLY A 28 5.22 17.51 4.96
N ASP A 29 6.46 17.66 5.43
CA ASP A 29 7.36 18.77 5.07
C ASP A 29 8.20 18.50 3.80
N ARG A 30 8.27 17.24 3.35
CA ARG A 30 9.09 16.79 2.23
C ARG A 30 8.51 17.03 0.83
N LEU A 31 7.42 17.78 0.73
CA LEU A 31 6.72 18.04 -0.53
C LEU A 31 7.63 18.67 -1.61
N LYS A 32 8.45 19.65 -1.23
CA LYS A 32 9.35 20.34 -2.17
C LYS A 32 10.41 19.40 -2.76
N GLU A 33 10.96 18.52 -1.94
CA GLU A 33 11.98 17.54 -2.36
C GLU A 33 11.38 16.51 -3.33
N LEU A 34 10.16 16.04 -3.03
CA LEU A 34 9.42 15.14 -3.89
C LEU A 34 9.06 15.79 -5.22
N ASP A 35 8.53 17.02 -5.20
CA ASP A 35 8.19 17.77 -6.41
C ASP A 35 9.42 17.97 -7.31
N ALA A 36 10.58 18.29 -6.72
CA ALA A 36 11.84 18.42 -7.46
C ALA A 36 12.32 17.08 -8.06
N SER A 37 12.23 15.99 -7.30
CA SER A 37 12.60 14.64 -7.77
C SER A 37 11.70 14.16 -8.90
N ILE A 38 10.37 14.37 -8.77
CA ILE A 38 9.37 14.06 -9.80
C ILE A 38 9.66 14.85 -11.07
N ALA A 39 9.92 16.16 -10.96
CA ALA A 39 10.22 17.00 -12.11
C ALA A 39 11.51 16.54 -12.83
N GLY A 40 12.58 16.27 -12.08
CA GLY A 40 13.86 15.82 -12.63
C GLY A 40 13.77 14.48 -13.38
N LEU A 41 13.03 13.51 -12.82
CA LEU A 41 12.77 12.23 -13.47
C LEU A 41 11.86 12.39 -14.70
N THR A 42 10.81 13.21 -14.59
CA THR A 42 9.89 13.47 -15.73
C THR A 42 10.63 14.04 -16.94
N GLU A 43 11.65 14.87 -16.74
CA GLU A 43 12.43 15.48 -17.83
C GLU A 43 13.34 14.48 -18.55
N GLN A 44 13.73 13.39 -17.89
CA GLN A 44 14.55 12.33 -18.46
C GLN A 44 13.75 11.33 -19.31
N LEU A 45 12.42 11.47 -19.40
CA LEU A 45 11.57 10.60 -20.22
C LEU A 45 11.61 11.00 -21.72
N PRO A 46 11.54 10.02 -22.64
CA PRO A 46 11.33 10.30 -24.05
C PRO A 46 10.08 11.16 -24.29
N PRO A 47 10.08 12.13 -25.24
CA PRO A 47 9.00 13.12 -25.39
C PRO A 47 7.60 12.53 -25.58
N ASP A 48 7.48 11.46 -26.37
CA ASP A 48 6.23 10.76 -26.65
C ASP A 48 5.68 10.05 -25.40
N ILE A 49 6.56 9.43 -24.63
CA ILE A 49 6.24 8.75 -23.37
C ILE A 49 5.89 9.76 -22.29
N LYS A 50 6.65 10.85 -22.16
CA LYS A 50 6.39 11.97 -21.24
C LYS A 50 5.01 12.55 -21.47
N LEU A 51 4.64 12.83 -22.71
CA LEU A 51 3.31 13.36 -23.06
C LEU A 51 2.18 12.39 -22.68
N ARG A 52 2.36 11.09 -22.96
CA ARG A 52 1.37 10.07 -22.60
C ARG A 52 1.22 9.93 -21.09
N PHE A 53 2.32 9.80 -20.37
CA PHE A 53 2.33 9.59 -18.92
C PHE A 53 1.72 10.77 -18.17
N THR A 54 2.11 12.00 -18.52
CA THR A 54 1.55 13.22 -17.90
C THR A 54 0.05 13.38 -18.17
N LYS A 55 -0.44 13.00 -19.36
CA LYS A 55 -1.88 12.97 -19.64
C LYS A 55 -2.63 11.95 -18.78
N LEU A 56 -2.07 10.75 -18.60
CA LEU A 56 -2.66 9.72 -17.76
C LEU A 56 -2.71 10.15 -16.29
N GLN A 57 -1.60 10.66 -15.76
CA GLN A 57 -1.51 11.14 -14.38
C GLN A 57 -2.50 12.25 -14.04
N LYS A 58 -2.77 13.17 -14.99
CA LYS A 58 -3.78 14.22 -14.81
C LYS A 58 -5.20 13.67 -14.64
N LYS A 59 -5.49 12.50 -15.21
CA LYS A 59 -6.81 11.87 -15.14
C LYS A 59 -6.94 10.97 -13.91
N GLU A 60 -5.93 10.13 -13.66
CA GLU A 60 -5.85 9.22 -12.52
C GLU A 60 -4.41 9.10 -12.05
N THR A 61 -4.19 8.99 -10.74
CA THR A 61 -2.83 8.95 -10.15
C THR A 61 -2.03 7.70 -10.51
N VAL A 62 -2.69 6.63 -11.00
CA VAL A 62 -2.05 5.39 -11.46
C VAL A 62 -2.09 5.32 -13.00
N ALA A 63 -0.93 5.50 -13.63
CA ALA A 63 -0.73 5.50 -15.09
C ALA A 63 -0.08 4.21 -15.64
N VAL A 64 0.68 3.50 -14.80
CA VAL A 64 1.44 2.30 -15.12
C VAL A 64 0.93 1.15 -14.26
N VAL A 65 0.55 0.04 -14.88
CA VAL A 65 -0.21 -1.04 -14.24
C VAL A 65 0.31 -2.41 -14.62
N PRO A 66 0.36 -3.36 -13.67
CA PRO A 66 0.83 -4.69 -13.98
C PRO A 66 -0.23 -5.47 -14.78
N ILE A 67 0.26 -6.42 -15.56
CA ILE A 67 -0.49 -7.56 -16.05
C ILE A 67 -0.39 -8.65 -15.00
N ALA A 68 -1.53 -9.09 -14.49
CA ALA A 68 -1.60 -10.20 -13.56
C ALA A 68 -2.47 -11.31 -14.18
N ARG A 69 -1.90 -12.50 -14.37
CA ARG A 69 -2.58 -13.65 -15.01
C ARG A 69 -3.24 -13.33 -16.36
N GLY A 70 -2.57 -12.52 -17.16
CA GLY A 70 -3.09 -12.08 -18.46
C GLY A 70 -4.22 -11.05 -18.38
N VAL A 71 -4.51 -10.51 -17.19
CA VAL A 71 -5.55 -9.50 -16.96
C VAL A 71 -4.90 -8.16 -16.61
N CYS A 72 -5.45 -7.07 -17.12
CA CYS A 72 -5.09 -5.72 -16.68
C CYS A 72 -5.57 -5.49 -15.24
N SER A 73 -4.64 -5.28 -14.30
CA SER A 73 -4.97 -5.15 -12.86
C SER A 73 -5.80 -3.91 -12.49
N THR A 74 -6.01 -2.97 -13.42
CA THR A 74 -6.95 -1.85 -13.22
C THR A 74 -8.35 -2.18 -13.73
N CYS A 75 -8.50 -2.42 -15.04
CA CYS A 75 -9.82 -2.47 -15.66
C CYS A 75 -10.39 -3.89 -15.77
N GLY A 76 -9.66 -4.91 -15.33
CA GLY A 76 -10.11 -6.31 -15.37
C GLY A 76 -10.22 -6.91 -16.76
N LEU A 77 -9.74 -6.22 -17.80
CA LEU A 77 -9.78 -6.75 -19.16
C LEU A 77 -8.79 -7.91 -19.28
N THR A 78 -9.28 -9.08 -19.71
CA THR A 78 -8.45 -10.18 -20.20
C THR A 78 -7.74 -9.75 -21.49
N LEU A 79 -6.42 -9.71 -21.44
CA LEU A 79 -5.58 -9.25 -22.53
C LEU A 79 -5.29 -10.40 -23.51
N PRO A 80 -5.23 -10.15 -24.83
CA PRO A 80 -4.81 -11.15 -25.80
C PRO A 80 -3.40 -11.68 -25.49
N ILE A 81 -3.17 -12.98 -25.67
CA ILE A 81 -1.87 -13.62 -25.39
C ILE A 81 -0.73 -12.92 -26.14
N SER A 82 -0.95 -12.54 -27.40
CA SER A 82 0.03 -11.80 -28.21
C SER A 82 0.45 -10.48 -27.57
N LEU A 83 -0.49 -9.74 -26.97
CA LEU A 83 -0.21 -8.51 -26.24
C LEU A 83 0.59 -8.78 -24.97
N VAL A 84 0.21 -9.81 -24.21
CA VAL A 84 0.94 -10.21 -22.98
C VAL A 84 2.39 -10.59 -23.31
N GLN A 85 2.62 -11.38 -24.36
CA GLN A 85 3.98 -11.73 -24.78
C GLN A 85 4.77 -10.52 -25.26
N SER A 86 4.12 -9.59 -25.98
CA SER A 86 4.78 -8.35 -26.43
C SER A 86 5.17 -7.45 -25.26
N VAL A 87 4.33 -7.37 -24.22
CA VAL A 87 4.65 -6.62 -22.98
C VAL A 87 5.80 -7.29 -22.24
N ARG A 88 5.79 -8.63 -22.14
CA ARG A 88 6.84 -9.42 -21.49
C ARG A 88 8.19 -9.34 -22.21
N ALA A 89 8.19 -9.17 -23.53
CA ALA A 89 9.40 -9.00 -24.32
C ALA A 89 10.12 -7.66 -24.05
N GLU A 90 9.42 -6.68 -23.45
CA GLU A 90 9.99 -5.37 -23.07
C GLU A 90 10.67 -4.64 -24.25
N GLU A 91 10.17 -4.83 -25.47
CA GLU A 91 10.69 -4.16 -26.68
C GLU A 91 10.13 -2.74 -26.83
N LYS A 92 8.85 -2.55 -26.47
CA LYS A 92 8.13 -1.28 -26.57
C LYS A 92 7.09 -1.12 -25.47
N ILE A 93 6.65 0.11 -25.23
CA ILE A 93 5.58 0.40 -24.28
C ILE A 93 4.23 0.05 -24.90
N HIS A 94 3.44 -0.74 -24.17
CA HIS A 94 2.15 -1.22 -24.60
C HIS A 94 1.04 -0.67 -23.69
N PRO A 95 0.05 0.07 -24.22
CA PRO A 95 -1.11 0.47 -23.44
C PRO A 95 -2.16 -0.65 -23.38
N CYS A 96 -2.96 -0.66 -22.31
CA CYS A 96 -4.17 -1.46 -22.21
C CYS A 96 -5.18 -0.99 -23.28
N PRO A 97 -5.77 -1.89 -24.09
CA PRO A 97 -6.70 -1.49 -25.15
C PRO A 97 -8.03 -0.96 -24.63
N ASN A 98 -8.37 -1.21 -23.35
CA ASN A 98 -9.58 -0.69 -22.71
C ASN A 98 -9.31 0.61 -21.93
N CYS A 99 -8.45 0.56 -20.90
CA CYS A 99 -8.22 1.71 -20.03
C CYS A 99 -7.03 2.61 -20.42
N THR A 100 -6.29 2.27 -21.48
CA THR A 100 -5.15 3.04 -22.02
C THR A 100 -3.90 3.18 -21.12
N LYS A 101 -3.95 2.67 -19.89
CA LYS A 101 -2.81 2.65 -18.95
C LYS A 101 -1.64 1.83 -19.50
N ILE A 102 -0.42 2.23 -19.16
CA ILE A 102 0.81 1.57 -19.60
C ILE A 102 0.94 0.22 -18.88
N LEU A 103 1.06 -0.86 -19.64
CA LEU A 103 1.18 -2.21 -19.10
C LEU A 103 2.65 -2.56 -18.82
N TYR A 104 2.89 -3.23 -17.70
CA TYR A 104 4.15 -3.95 -17.44
C TYR A 104 3.85 -5.37 -16.97
N TYR A 105 4.81 -6.28 -17.13
CA TYR A 105 4.65 -7.66 -16.72
C TYR A 105 5.32 -7.92 -15.37
N ILE A 106 4.66 -8.69 -14.51
CA ILE A 106 5.24 -9.24 -13.29
C ILE A 106 5.03 -10.76 -13.36
N ASP A 107 6.11 -11.55 -13.24
CA ASP A 107 5.99 -13.02 -13.30
C ASP A 107 5.09 -13.58 -12.18
N SER A 108 5.15 -12.97 -10.98
CA SER A 108 4.32 -13.35 -9.84
C SER A 108 3.97 -12.12 -9.00
N PRO A 109 2.85 -11.42 -9.30
CA PRO A 109 2.44 -10.25 -8.53
C PRO A 109 2.03 -10.65 -7.10
N PRO A 110 2.26 -9.77 -6.11
CA PRO A 110 1.72 -9.96 -4.76
C PRO A 110 0.20 -10.09 -4.85
N ARG A 111 -0.38 -11.01 -4.06
CA ARG A 111 -1.79 -11.39 -4.22
C ARG A 111 -2.56 -11.27 -2.91
N GLY A 112 -3.71 -10.61 -2.98
CA GLY A 112 -4.72 -10.58 -1.94
C GLY A 112 -5.71 -11.72 -2.14
N VAL A 113 -6.17 -12.29 -1.04
CA VAL A 113 -7.25 -13.27 -1.03
C VAL A 113 -8.49 -12.58 -0.46
N ALA A 114 -9.59 -12.62 -1.22
CA ALA A 114 -10.89 -12.33 -0.64
C ALA A 114 -11.31 -13.57 0.14
N LYS A 115 -11.20 -13.56 1.48
CA LYS A 115 -11.82 -14.59 2.32
C LYS A 115 -13.29 -14.69 1.91
N LYS A 116 -13.76 -15.88 1.52
CA LYS A 116 -15.14 -16.07 1.03
C LYS A 116 -16.10 -15.57 2.11
N THR A 117 -16.70 -14.40 1.92
CA THR A 117 -17.73 -13.91 2.82
C THR A 117 -18.94 -14.80 2.65
N SER A 118 -19.42 -15.41 3.74
CA SER A 118 -20.71 -16.11 3.71
C SER A 118 -21.77 -15.15 3.19
N ARG A 119 -22.64 -15.62 2.27
CA ARG A 119 -23.75 -14.82 1.72
C ARG A 119 -24.77 -14.42 2.81
N THR A 120 -24.70 -15.02 3.99
CA THR A 120 -25.54 -14.75 5.16
C THR A 120 -24.89 -13.84 6.20
N ALA A 121 -23.62 -13.44 6.03
CA ALA A 121 -22.93 -12.58 6.99
C ALA A 121 -23.46 -11.14 6.91
N ALA A 122 -23.63 -10.50 8.08
CA ALA A 122 -24.03 -9.10 8.14
C ALA A 122 -23.02 -8.20 7.39
N PRO A 123 -23.46 -7.11 6.73
CA PRO A 123 -22.56 -6.17 6.09
C PRO A 123 -21.58 -5.59 7.11
N LYS A 124 -20.28 -5.71 6.83
CA LYS A 124 -19.25 -5.09 7.66
C LYS A 124 -19.30 -3.56 7.50
N ILE A 125 -19.17 -2.82 8.59
CA ILE A 125 -19.20 -1.35 8.63
C ILE A 125 -17.91 -0.81 9.27
N GLY A 126 -17.54 0.45 8.99
CA GLY A 126 -16.35 1.07 9.56
C GLY A 126 -15.07 0.27 9.31
N ILE A 127 -14.21 0.16 10.33
CA ILE A 127 -12.92 -0.56 10.23
C ILE A 127 -13.07 -2.06 9.95
N GLU A 128 -14.22 -2.67 10.23
CA GLU A 128 -14.50 -4.09 9.97
C GLU A 128 -14.44 -4.41 8.47
N ARG A 129 -14.66 -3.40 7.62
CA ARG A 129 -14.53 -3.53 6.16
C ARG A 129 -13.11 -3.83 5.72
N PHE A 130 -12.11 -3.48 6.53
CA PHE A 130 -10.70 -3.49 6.16
C PHE A 130 -9.84 -4.39 7.06
N SER A 131 -10.38 -4.91 8.16
CA SER A 131 -9.59 -5.68 9.11
C SER A 131 -10.45 -6.71 9.85
N ALA A 132 -9.80 -7.52 10.68
CA ALA A 132 -10.44 -8.57 11.46
C ALA A 132 -9.61 -8.86 12.73
N HIS A 133 -10.20 -9.55 13.71
CA HIS A 133 -9.53 -9.83 14.98
C HIS A 133 -8.27 -10.70 14.82
N GLU A 134 -8.26 -11.56 13.80
CA GLU A 134 -7.15 -12.43 13.46
C GLU A 134 -5.91 -11.65 12.99
N LEU A 135 -6.09 -10.39 12.56
CA LEU A 135 -5.01 -9.52 12.08
C LEU A 135 -4.47 -8.59 13.17
N MET A 136 -4.78 -8.87 14.44
CA MET A 136 -4.33 -8.09 15.58
C MET A 136 -3.15 -8.79 16.28
N ILE A 137 -1.99 -8.15 16.29
CA ILE A 137 -0.80 -8.60 17.02
C ILE A 137 -0.54 -7.62 18.18
N PRO A 138 -1.01 -7.90 19.40
CA PRO A 138 -0.88 -6.98 20.53
C PRO A 138 0.55 -6.85 21.05
N ARG A 139 1.45 -7.78 20.69
CA ARG A 139 2.86 -7.76 21.09
C ARG A 139 3.73 -8.34 19.97
N LEU A 140 4.22 -7.46 19.10
CA LEU A 140 5.20 -7.82 18.07
C LEU A 140 6.48 -8.35 18.71
N GLN A 141 7.05 -9.41 18.12
CA GLN A 141 8.35 -9.95 18.50
C GLN A 141 9.50 -9.29 17.73
N ALA A 142 9.19 -8.69 16.58
CA ALA A 142 10.12 -7.93 15.76
C ALA A 142 10.85 -6.83 16.55
N LYS A 143 12.12 -6.64 16.20
CA LYS A 143 13.02 -5.64 16.82
C LYS A 143 13.44 -4.55 15.86
N ASP A 144 13.19 -4.74 14.57
CA ASP A 144 13.47 -3.81 13.51
C ASP A 144 12.28 -3.73 12.56
N ARG A 145 12.34 -2.74 11.68
CA ARG A 145 11.27 -2.41 10.75
C ARG A 145 10.93 -3.57 9.83
N ASP A 146 11.93 -4.18 9.19
CA ASP A 146 11.71 -5.18 8.15
C ASP A 146 11.20 -6.49 8.74
N SER A 147 11.68 -6.87 9.94
CA SER A 147 11.13 -8.00 10.69
C SER A 147 9.68 -7.76 11.15
N ALA A 148 9.29 -6.52 11.48
CA ALA A 148 7.90 -6.21 11.82
C ALA A 148 6.97 -6.31 10.60
N LEU A 149 7.45 -5.87 9.43
CA LEU A 149 6.71 -6.06 8.18
C LEU A 149 6.55 -7.54 7.84
N LEU A 150 7.59 -8.35 8.05
CA LEU A 150 7.52 -9.80 7.83
C LEU A 150 6.56 -10.48 8.81
N GLU A 151 6.61 -10.14 10.10
CA GLU A 151 5.71 -10.70 11.12
C GLU A 151 4.23 -10.40 10.79
N LEU A 152 3.93 -9.15 10.42
CA LEU A 152 2.58 -8.75 10.02
C LEU A 152 2.14 -9.40 8.71
N ALA A 153 3.00 -9.42 7.68
CA ALA A 153 2.67 -10.06 6.40
C ALA A 153 2.45 -11.56 6.55
N SER A 154 3.26 -12.24 7.36
CA SER A 154 3.12 -13.68 7.64
C SER A 154 1.81 -13.96 8.36
N LYS A 155 1.40 -13.12 9.31
CA LYS A 155 0.08 -13.23 9.96
C LYS A 155 -1.06 -13.08 8.95
N MET A 156 -0.95 -12.13 8.02
CA MET A 156 -1.95 -11.95 6.97
C MET A 156 -2.03 -13.15 6.02
N GLU A 157 -0.91 -13.82 5.73
CA GLU A 157 -0.86 -15.02 4.91
C GLU A 157 -1.43 -16.25 5.64
N GLU A 158 -1.05 -16.46 6.91
CA GLU A 158 -1.58 -17.51 7.78
C GLU A 158 -3.11 -17.47 7.86
N GLU A 159 -3.68 -16.26 7.97
CA GLU A 159 -5.12 -16.03 8.08
C GLU A 159 -5.85 -15.95 6.74
N GLU A 160 -5.14 -16.26 5.64
CA GLU A 160 -5.63 -16.31 4.27
C GLU A 160 -6.20 -14.97 3.76
N PHE A 161 -5.60 -13.84 4.16
CA PHE A 161 -5.91 -12.52 3.60
C PHE A 161 -4.99 -12.16 2.42
N VAL A 162 -3.79 -12.72 2.37
CA VAL A 162 -2.83 -12.54 1.28
C VAL A 162 -2.16 -13.88 0.92
N GLN A 163 -1.44 -13.91 -0.19
CA GLN A 163 -0.51 -14.97 -0.58
C GLN A 163 0.84 -14.34 -0.93
N HIS A 164 1.91 -15.09 -0.73
CA HIS A 164 3.29 -14.68 -0.96
C HIS A 164 3.68 -13.51 -0.06
N ALA A 165 3.68 -13.74 1.26
CA ALA A 165 4.07 -12.74 2.25
C ALA A 165 5.46 -12.12 1.94
N ASP A 166 6.40 -12.90 1.42
CA ASP A 166 7.71 -12.45 0.97
C ASP A 166 7.61 -11.32 -0.09
N LYS A 167 6.71 -11.45 -1.07
CA LYS A 167 6.51 -10.45 -2.13
C LYS A 167 5.82 -9.19 -1.62
N ILE A 168 4.93 -9.35 -0.65
CA ILE A 168 4.26 -8.25 0.04
C ILE A 168 5.29 -7.43 0.82
N VAL A 169 6.17 -8.10 1.57
CA VAL A 169 7.25 -7.46 2.33
C VAL A 169 8.26 -6.78 1.40
N GLU A 170 8.68 -7.44 0.31
CA GLU A 170 9.58 -6.86 -0.70
C GLU A 170 9.03 -5.53 -1.24
N THR A 171 7.73 -5.48 -1.53
CA THR A 171 7.04 -4.27 -2.00
C THR A 171 7.00 -3.18 -0.93
N ALA A 172 6.65 -3.54 0.31
CA ALA A 172 6.55 -2.61 1.42
C ALA A 172 7.91 -2.02 1.82
N VAL A 173 8.96 -2.85 1.90
CA VAL A 173 10.33 -2.42 2.22
C VAL A 173 10.87 -1.46 1.16
N ARG A 174 10.62 -1.74 -0.12
CA ARG A 174 10.99 -0.81 -1.21
C ARG A 174 10.30 0.54 -1.05
N ARG A 175 9.00 0.56 -0.74
CA ARG A 175 8.26 1.79 -0.47
C ARG A 175 8.83 2.55 0.72
N GLU A 176 9.11 1.84 1.80
CA GLU A 176 9.64 2.38 3.05
C GLU A 176 11.04 2.98 2.91
N ALA A 177 11.86 2.43 2.00
CA ALA A 177 13.20 2.92 1.70
C ALA A 177 13.23 4.29 0.99
N ILE A 178 12.13 4.71 0.34
CA ILE A 178 12.05 6.00 -0.35
C ILE A 178 11.84 7.12 0.67
N ILE A 179 10.77 7.00 1.46
CA ILE A 179 10.45 7.88 2.59
C ILE A 179 9.80 6.99 3.66
N SER A 180 10.26 7.11 4.90
CA SER A 180 9.67 6.40 6.03
C SER A 180 8.17 6.66 6.12
N THR A 181 7.39 5.64 6.44
CA THR A 181 5.94 5.79 6.70
C THR A 181 5.64 6.02 8.18
N CYS A 182 6.69 6.17 9.00
CA CYS A 182 6.51 6.65 10.37
C CYS A 182 5.99 8.08 10.38
N VAL A 183 5.13 8.34 11.35
CA VAL A 183 4.53 9.65 11.56
C VAL A 183 4.58 9.96 13.05
N ASP A 184 4.14 11.16 13.40
CA ASP A 184 4.05 11.57 14.79
C ASP A 184 3.28 10.59 15.67
N HIS A 185 3.50 10.74 16.98
CA HIS A 185 2.84 9.95 18.01
C HIS A 185 3.17 8.45 18.00
N GLY A 186 4.33 8.08 17.44
CA GLY A 186 4.85 6.72 17.48
C GLY A 186 4.04 5.75 16.62
N MET A 187 3.52 6.21 15.48
CA MET A 187 2.76 5.40 14.54
C MET A 187 3.54 5.20 13.24
N ALA A 188 3.21 4.13 12.51
CA ALA A 188 3.64 3.95 11.12
C ALA A 188 2.54 3.30 10.30
N PHE A 189 2.52 3.65 9.01
CA PHE A 189 1.55 3.15 8.02
C PHE A 189 2.25 2.49 6.83
N PRO A 190 3.09 1.46 7.07
CA PRO A 190 3.74 0.74 5.98
C PRO A 190 2.68 0.08 5.11
N HIS A 191 2.93 0.01 3.80
CA HIS A 191 1.94 -0.49 2.87
C HIS A 191 2.53 -1.12 1.62
N ALA A 192 1.82 -2.10 1.07
CA ALA A 192 2.10 -2.69 -0.24
C ALA A 192 0.97 -2.33 -1.22
N ARG A 193 1.34 -1.70 -2.35
CA ARG A 193 0.41 -1.32 -3.43
C ARG A 193 0.48 -2.30 -4.58
N GLY A 194 -0.54 -2.27 -5.44
CA GLY A 194 -0.54 -3.07 -6.66
C GLY A 194 -0.82 -4.56 -6.42
N VAL A 195 -1.37 -4.89 -5.25
CA VAL A 195 -1.71 -6.27 -4.90
C VAL A 195 -2.90 -6.73 -5.75
N GLU A 196 -2.77 -7.90 -6.37
CA GLU A 196 -3.79 -8.48 -7.22
C GLU A 196 -4.91 -9.12 -6.40
N GLY A 197 -6.16 -8.76 -6.67
CA GLY A 197 -7.32 -9.35 -5.98
C GLY A 197 -7.46 -8.90 -4.53
N GLY A 198 -8.42 -9.51 -3.82
CA GLY A 198 -8.71 -9.17 -2.43
C GLY A 198 -9.35 -7.78 -2.25
N GLY A 199 -9.36 -7.32 -1.01
CA GLY A 199 -9.81 -5.99 -0.61
C GLY A 199 -8.71 -5.21 0.10
N LEU A 200 -8.93 -3.90 0.28
CA LEU A 200 -8.08 -3.08 1.15
C LEU A 200 -8.04 -3.73 2.54
N THR A 201 -6.87 -4.16 3.00
CA THR A 201 -6.73 -4.95 4.24
C THR A 201 -5.69 -4.32 5.16
N VAL A 202 -5.96 -4.30 6.46
CA VAL A 202 -5.07 -3.74 7.49
C VAL A 202 -4.81 -4.79 8.57
N ALA A 203 -3.53 -5.05 8.85
CA ALA A 203 -3.08 -5.69 10.07
C ALA A 203 -2.56 -4.65 11.06
N LEU A 204 -2.81 -4.87 12.34
CA LEU A 204 -2.36 -3.99 13.42
C LEU A 204 -1.35 -4.72 14.29
N GLY A 205 -0.15 -4.16 14.40
CA GLY A 205 0.88 -4.60 15.32
C GLY A 205 1.18 -3.55 16.38
N ILE A 206 1.30 -3.98 17.63
CA ILE A 206 1.75 -3.15 18.75
C ILE A 206 3.14 -3.62 19.19
N SER A 207 4.11 -2.71 19.23
CA SER A 207 5.43 -2.94 19.80
C SER A 207 5.60 -2.12 21.08
N PRO A 208 5.48 -2.73 22.27
CA PRO A 208 5.64 -2.03 23.54
C PRO A 208 7.03 -1.39 23.70
N LYS A 209 8.08 -2.04 23.16
CA LYS A 209 9.45 -1.54 23.20
C LYS A 209 9.72 -0.44 22.17
N GLY A 210 8.86 -0.33 21.17
CA GLY A 210 9.05 0.56 20.03
C GLY A 210 10.06 0.00 19.02
N ILE A 211 9.87 0.35 17.75
CA ILE A 211 10.72 -0.03 16.62
C ILE A 211 11.17 1.23 15.91
N ARG A 212 12.44 1.31 15.52
CA ARG A 212 12.95 2.44 14.74
C ARG A 212 12.63 2.21 13.27
N PHE A 213 11.69 3.00 12.73
CA PHE A 213 11.32 2.97 11.31
C PHE A 213 12.19 3.90 10.46
N ASN A 214 12.42 5.12 10.94
CA ASN A 214 13.36 6.06 10.35
C ASN A 214 14.69 6.06 11.14
N PRO A 215 15.81 5.59 10.55
CA PRO A 215 17.13 5.62 11.20
C PRO A 215 17.63 7.02 11.57
N GLN A 216 17.14 8.06 10.87
CA GLN A 216 17.56 9.44 11.08
C GLN A 216 16.80 10.13 12.21
N GLU A 217 15.66 9.58 12.63
CA GLU A 217 14.84 10.15 13.70
C GLU A 217 15.01 9.39 14.99
N LYS A 218 14.82 10.10 16.11
CA LYS A 218 14.86 9.51 17.45
C LYS A 218 13.54 8.82 17.83
N LEU A 219 12.42 9.22 17.22
CA LEU A 219 11.09 8.72 17.52
C LEU A 219 11.00 7.20 17.29
N LEU A 220 10.37 6.49 18.22
CA LEU A 220 10.12 5.06 18.11
C LEU A 220 8.65 4.83 17.73
N THR A 221 8.44 3.87 16.84
CA THR A 221 7.12 3.43 16.40
C THR A 221 6.62 2.31 17.31
N HIS A 222 5.49 2.55 17.96
CA HIS A 222 4.81 1.60 18.83
C HIS A 222 3.57 0.99 18.19
N ILE A 223 2.92 1.70 17.27
CA ILE A 223 1.67 1.27 16.61
C ILE A 223 1.92 1.18 15.11
N ILE A 224 1.76 -0.01 14.53
CA ILE A 224 2.04 -0.27 13.12
C ILE A 224 0.76 -0.75 12.46
N PHE A 225 0.24 0.05 11.52
CA PHE A 225 -0.87 -0.33 10.65
C PHE A 225 -0.31 -0.77 9.31
N PHE A 226 -0.15 -2.07 9.09
CA PHE A 226 0.35 -2.59 7.82
C PHE A 226 -0.79 -2.77 6.82
N ILE A 227 -0.73 -2.08 5.68
CA ILE A 227 -1.85 -1.91 4.76
C ILE A 227 -1.58 -2.54 3.40
N ILE A 228 -2.49 -3.39 2.95
CA ILE A 228 -2.48 -4.01 1.63
C ILE A 228 -3.47 -3.28 0.73
N ILE A 229 -2.97 -2.68 -0.34
CA ILE A 229 -3.74 -1.80 -1.23
C ILE A 229 -3.87 -2.46 -2.60
N PRO A 230 -5.05 -3.04 -2.91
CA PRO A 230 -5.34 -3.49 -4.26
C PRO A 230 -5.32 -2.32 -5.25
N THR A 231 -4.95 -2.60 -6.49
CA THR A 231 -4.87 -1.59 -7.58
C THR A 231 -6.19 -0.80 -7.73
N ALA A 232 -7.34 -1.45 -7.56
CA ALA A 232 -8.66 -0.83 -7.70
C ALA A 232 -9.12 -0.01 -6.48
N ALA A 233 -8.41 -0.04 -5.35
CA ALA A 233 -8.88 0.49 -4.07
C ALA A 233 -8.11 1.73 -3.55
N ASN A 234 -7.35 2.43 -4.41
CA ASN A 234 -6.49 3.54 -3.99
C ASN A 234 -7.26 4.70 -3.31
N ALA A 235 -8.45 5.06 -3.81
CA ALA A 235 -9.25 6.13 -3.22
C ALA A 235 -9.77 5.81 -1.80
N PHE A 236 -9.98 4.53 -1.49
CA PHE A 236 -10.40 4.10 -0.16
C PHE A 236 -9.24 4.09 0.83
N TYR A 237 -8.02 3.86 0.34
CA TYR A 237 -6.81 3.87 1.16
C TYR A 237 -6.60 5.21 1.88
N LEU A 238 -6.63 6.34 1.15
CA LEU A 238 -6.38 7.65 1.78
C LEU A 238 -7.45 8.00 2.82
N LYS A 239 -8.71 7.63 2.58
CA LYS A 239 -9.80 7.82 3.56
C LYS A 239 -9.59 6.98 4.82
N LEU A 240 -9.14 5.74 4.67
CA LEU A 240 -8.82 4.86 5.79
C LEU A 240 -7.65 5.41 6.60
N LEU A 241 -6.58 5.82 5.91
CA LEU A 241 -5.41 6.44 6.53
C LEU A 241 -5.79 7.69 7.32
N ALA A 242 -6.62 8.57 6.74
CA ALA A 242 -7.13 9.76 7.41
C ALA A 242 -7.84 9.44 8.72
N GLY A 243 -8.77 8.49 8.68
CA GLY A 243 -9.56 8.12 9.86
C GLY A 243 -8.72 7.47 10.95
N LEU A 244 -7.72 6.65 10.59
CA LEU A 244 -6.77 6.09 11.55
C LEU A 244 -5.93 7.18 12.19
N THR A 245 -5.32 8.07 11.39
CA THR A 245 -4.51 9.18 11.90
C THR A 245 -5.34 10.08 12.82
N GLU A 246 -6.53 10.53 12.40
CA GLU A 246 -7.43 11.37 13.20
C GLU A 246 -7.77 10.72 14.55
N THR A 247 -8.10 9.42 14.54
CA THR A 247 -8.41 8.68 15.78
C THR A 247 -7.23 8.67 16.75
N PHE A 248 -6.04 8.42 16.23
CA PHE A 248 -4.85 8.17 17.05
C PHE A 248 -3.95 9.40 17.23
N MET A 249 -4.40 10.59 16.81
CA MET A 249 -3.90 11.86 17.33
C MET A 249 -4.22 12.02 18.82
N GLU A 250 -5.36 11.47 19.28
CA GLU A 250 -5.74 11.47 20.69
C GLU A 250 -4.85 10.53 21.53
N ASP A 251 -4.17 11.08 22.53
CA ASP A 251 -3.26 10.32 23.39
C ASP A 251 -3.95 9.21 24.19
N ASP A 252 -5.16 9.48 24.69
CA ASP A 252 -5.99 8.50 25.39
C ASP A 252 -6.39 7.32 24.47
N ALA A 253 -6.65 7.58 23.18
CA ALA A 253 -6.94 6.52 22.21
C ALA A 253 -5.73 5.60 22.01
N ARG A 254 -4.52 6.17 21.85
CA ARG A 254 -3.28 5.39 21.75
C ARG A 254 -3.01 4.58 23.00
N LYS A 255 -3.12 5.19 24.19
CA LYS A 255 -2.93 4.50 25.48
C LYS A 255 -3.87 3.31 25.64
N LYS A 256 -5.16 3.50 25.32
CA LYS A 256 -6.15 2.41 25.34
C LYS A 256 -5.79 1.30 24.38
N LEU A 257 -5.36 1.63 23.16
CA LEU A 257 -4.96 0.63 22.17
C LEU A 257 -3.72 -0.16 22.62
N CYS A 258 -2.69 0.51 23.10
CA CYS A 258 -1.43 -0.10 23.53
C CYS A 258 -1.53 -0.91 24.83
N ALA A 259 -2.58 -0.71 25.64
CA ALA A 259 -2.81 -1.46 26.87
C ALA A 259 -3.38 -2.87 26.62
N GLU A 260 -3.88 -3.16 25.42
CA GLU A 260 -4.53 -4.43 25.13
C GLU A 260 -3.51 -5.55 24.85
N GLU A 261 -3.63 -6.66 25.57
CA GLU A 261 -2.70 -7.79 25.49
C GLU A 261 -3.24 -8.99 24.68
N HIS A 262 -4.52 -8.95 24.30
CA HIS A 262 -5.19 -10.03 23.59
C HIS A 262 -5.76 -9.56 22.25
N PRO A 263 -5.62 -10.34 21.16
CA PRO A 263 -6.11 -9.96 19.82
C PRO A 263 -7.57 -9.52 19.79
N GLU A 264 -8.46 -10.21 20.52
CA GLU A 264 -9.90 -9.91 20.56
C GLU A 264 -10.20 -8.60 21.27
N LYS A 265 -9.45 -8.29 22.34
CA LYS A 265 -9.61 -7.03 23.08
C LYS A 265 -9.02 -5.87 22.28
N LEU A 266 -7.85 -6.07 21.66
CA LEU A 266 -7.24 -5.09 20.75
C LEU A 266 -8.17 -4.78 19.58
N TRP A 267 -8.79 -5.81 18.98
CA TRP A 267 -9.80 -5.65 17.95
C TRP A 267 -10.99 -4.82 18.43
N ARG A 268 -11.55 -5.16 19.61
CA ARG A 268 -12.68 -4.44 20.19
C ARG A 268 -12.33 -2.98 20.46
N ALA A 269 -11.14 -2.70 20.99
CA ALA A 269 -10.64 -1.36 21.23
C ALA A 269 -10.53 -0.59 19.90
N LEU A 270 -9.88 -1.16 18.88
CA LEU A 270 -9.76 -0.56 17.56
C LEU A 270 -11.13 -0.18 16.99
N LYS A 271 -12.09 -1.11 16.96
CA LYS A 271 -13.46 -0.86 16.49
C LYS A 271 -14.15 0.29 17.22
N LYS A 272 -14.02 0.32 18.55
CA LYS A 272 -14.66 1.35 19.38
C LYS A 272 -14.06 2.72 19.13
N LEU A 273 -12.74 2.80 19.06
CA LEU A 273 -11.98 4.05 18.90
C LEU A 273 -12.22 4.65 17.50
N THR A 274 -12.23 3.83 16.45
CA THR A 274 -12.36 4.33 15.07
C THR A 274 -13.80 4.57 14.61
N ARG A 275 -14.81 4.34 15.46
CA ARG A 275 -16.24 4.38 15.06
C ARG A 275 -16.68 5.74 14.51
N ARG A 276 -16.05 6.84 14.94
CA ARG A 276 -16.41 8.21 14.54
C ARG A 276 -15.74 8.64 13.25
N THR A 277 -14.54 8.15 13.00
CA THR A 277 -13.61 8.57 11.95
C THR A 277 -13.64 7.66 10.73
N ILE A 278 -13.93 6.37 10.91
CA ILE A 278 -14.02 5.37 9.83
C ILE A 278 -15.47 4.89 9.70
N LYS A 279 -16.12 5.24 8.59
CA LYS A 279 -17.53 4.94 8.28
C LYS A 279 -17.68 3.85 7.22
#